data_AF-A0ABC9SR01-F1
#
_entry.id   AF-A0ABC9SR01-F1
#
_cell.length_a   1.000
_cell.length_b   1.000
_cell.length_c   1.000
_cell.angle_alpha   90.00
_cell.angle_beta   90.00
_cell.angle_gamma   90.00
#
_symmetry.space_group_name_H-M   'P 1'
#
loop_
_entity.id
_entity.type
_entity.pdbx_description
1 polymer ?
#
loop_
_entity_poly.entity_id
_entity_poly.type
_entity_poly.pdbx_seq_one_letter_code
_entity_poly.pdbx_strand_id
1 'polypeptide(L)'
;MPLKNYGVLKGKVVGYTPPDNNDRTPHFTVNVSDNNNREYEIIINVKSKKRPSELLYYAGKNFHSEQITNLPNLNYGFTKITRNNREIALDYIRGNLLDRCKLVPLPVTAPGEDNDLQDKFLNYMKTSANNPKVDMYAYGEEIPPGIHDVHMNQGNVEQFRVDDGIWQDGGVLFHYKDTDKWEAVFLAFQSQSWCTDDEGHATKPVEECNYKSDC
;
A
#
# COMPACT_ATOMS: atom_id res chain seq x y z
N MET A 1 -13.52 -8.85 -9.25
CA MET A 1 -13.96 -7.64 -9.96
C MET A 1 -13.04 -6.54 -9.46
N PRO A 2 -12.82 -5.44 -10.20
CA PRO A 2 -12.14 -4.28 -9.63
C PRO A 2 -12.75 -3.93 -8.26
N LEU A 3 -11.92 -3.43 -7.36
CA LEU A 3 -12.29 -3.18 -5.96
C LEU A 3 -13.60 -2.39 -5.88
N LYS A 4 -14.56 -2.88 -5.08
CA LYS A 4 -15.93 -2.34 -5.04
C LYS A 4 -16.00 -1.05 -4.22
N ASN A 5 -15.21 -0.99 -3.15
CA ASN A 5 -15.16 0.13 -2.23
C ASN A 5 -13.73 0.66 -2.07
N TYR A 6 -13.08 0.99 -3.19
CA TYR A 6 -11.77 1.61 -3.15
C TYR A 6 -11.81 3.00 -2.51
N GLY A 7 -10.81 3.32 -1.69
CA GLY A 7 -10.67 4.63 -1.08
C GLY A 7 -9.40 4.79 -0.25
N VAL A 8 -9.37 5.87 0.52
CA VAL A 8 -8.27 6.21 1.42
C VAL A 8 -8.80 6.44 2.84
N LEU A 9 -8.18 5.77 3.81
CA LEU A 9 -8.41 6.01 5.24
C LEU A 9 -7.33 6.96 5.76
N LYS A 10 -7.74 8.10 6.31
CA LYS A 10 -6.87 9.02 7.04
C LYS A 10 -7.08 8.87 8.54
N GLY A 11 -6.01 8.68 9.32
CA GLY A 11 -6.14 8.66 10.77
C GLY A 11 -4.82 8.64 11.54
N LYS A 12 -4.96 8.38 12.85
CA LYS A 12 -3.84 8.28 13.80
C LYS A 12 -3.57 6.83 14.16
N VAL A 13 -2.31 6.39 14.05
CA VAL A 13 -1.91 5.06 14.52
C VAL A 13 -2.05 5.01 16.04
N VAL A 14 -2.90 4.11 16.54
CA VAL A 14 -3.11 3.88 17.98
C VAL A 14 -2.58 2.52 18.45
N GLY A 15 -2.35 1.60 17.52
CA GLY A 15 -1.77 0.30 17.80
C GLY A 15 -1.41 -0.46 16.53
N TYR A 16 -0.70 -1.58 16.68
CA TYR A 16 -0.37 -2.48 15.59
C TYR A 16 -0.04 -3.88 16.11
N THR A 17 -0.22 -4.88 15.25
CA THR A 17 0.09 -6.28 15.52
C THR A 17 1.00 -6.80 14.42
N PRO A 18 2.26 -7.15 14.73
CA PRO A 18 3.15 -7.78 13.76
C PRO A 18 2.62 -9.16 13.33
N PRO A 19 2.96 -9.63 12.11
CA PRO A 19 2.52 -10.93 11.61
C PRO A 19 3.03 -12.09 12.49
N ASP A 20 2.18 -13.08 12.72
CA ASP A 20 2.57 -14.35 13.31
C ASP A 20 3.26 -15.22 12.26
N ASN A 21 4.50 -15.64 12.55
CA ASN A 21 5.29 -16.50 11.67
C ASN A 21 4.65 -17.88 11.43
N ASN A 22 3.69 -18.29 12.26
CA ASN A 22 2.93 -19.53 12.09
C ASN A 22 1.67 -19.37 11.24
N ASP A 23 1.29 -18.14 10.87
CA ASP A 23 0.15 -17.89 9.99
C ASP A 23 0.47 -18.31 8.55
N ARG A 24 -0.51 -18.94 7.88
CA ARG A 24 -0.44 -19.30 6.46
C ARG A 24 -0.58 -18.07 5.55
N THR A 25 -1.20 -17.00 6.05
CA THR A 25 -1.41 -15.72 5.36
C THR A 25 -1.01 -14.57 6.28
N PRO A 26 0.28 -14.47 6.63
CA PRO A 26 0.75 -13.47 7.58
C PRO A 26 0.44 -12.07 7.05
N HIS A 27 -0.19 -11.29 7.90
CA HIS A 27 -0.55 -9.90 7.66
C HIS A 27 -0.06 -9.05 8.83
N PHE A 28 0.34 -7.82 8.52
CA PHE A 28 0.64 -6.81 9.51
C PHE A 28 -0.64 -5.99 9.71
N THR A 29 -1.12 -5.93 10.95
CA THR A 29 -2.34 -5.19 11.28
C THR A 29 -1.98 -3.85 11.91
N VAL A 30 -2.61 -2.78 11.45
CA VAL A 30 -2.48 -1.43 12.05
C VAL A 30 -3.85 -0.94 12.50
N ASN A 31 -3.96 -0.54 13.76
CA ASN A 31 -5.16 0.09 14.30
C ASN A 31 -5.02 1.61 14.19
N VAL A 32 -6.01 2.23 13.54
CA VAL A 32 -6.03 3.66 13.26
C VAL A 32 -7.31 4.27 13.79
N SER A 33 -7.19 5.41 14.46
CA SER A 33 -8.32 6.16 15.01
C SER A 33 -8.58 7.46 14.24
N ASP A 34 -9.85 7.79 14.01
CA ASP A 34 -10.26 9.11 13.53
C ASP A 34 -10.36 10.13 14.68
N ASN A 35 -10.76 11.36 14.37
CA ASN A 35 -10.92 12.41 15.39
C ASN A 35 -12.14 12.20 16.31
N ASN A 36 -13.02 11.25 16.00
CA ASN A 36 -14.19 10.89 16.80
C ASN A 36 -13.95 9.63 17.65
N ASN A 37 -12.70 9.16 17.75
CA ASN A 37 -12.31 7.91 18.39
C ASN A 37 -12.94 6.65 17.77
N ARG A 38 -13.33 6.71 16.49
CA ARG A 38 -13.69 5.52 15.73
C ARG A 38 -12.41 4.85 15.27
N GLU A 39 -12.26 3.59 15.64
CA GLU A 39 -11.12 2.77 15.26
C GLU A 39 -11.40 2.00 13.97
N TYR A 40 -10.33 1.82 13.20
CA TYR A 40 -10.28 1.14 11.93
C TYR A 40 -9.10 0.18 11.91
N GLU A 41 -9.29 -0.98 11.30
CA GLU A 41 -8.24 -1.98 11.12
C GLU A 41 -7.70 -1.94 9.69
N ILE A 42 -6.39 -1.76 9.54
CA ILE A 42 -5.70 -1.84 8.24
C ILE A 42 -4.95 -3.15 8.19
N ILE A 43 -5.28 -3.99 7.22
CA ILE A 43 -4.67 -5.30 7.02
C ILE A 43 -3.71 -5.22 5.84
N ILE A 44 -2.41 -5.36 6.13
CA ILE A 44 -1.34 -5.26 5.14
C ILE A 44 -0.76 -6.65 4.90
N ASN A 45 -0.92 -7.17 3.69
CA ASN A 45 -0.30 -8.42 3.30
C ASN A 45 1.23 -8.27 3.33
N VAL A 46 1.92 -9.15 4.07
CA VAL A 46 3.39 -9.18 4.09
C VAL A 46 3.97 -10.38 3.34
N LYS A 47 3.11 -11.25 2.80
CA LYS A 47 3.51 -12.47 2.07
C LYS A 47 2.52 -12.82 0.97
N SER A 48 3.02 -13.24 -0.19
CA SER A 48 2.17 -13.77 -1.27
C SER A 48 1.81 -15.24 -1.05
N LYS A 49 0.62 -15.60 -1.54
CA LYS A 49 0.15 -17.00 -1.66
C LYS A 49 0.80 -17.73 -2.86
N LYS A 50 1.32 -17.00 -3.85
CA LYS A 50 2.01 -17.55 -5.03
C LYS A 50 3.53 -17.38 -4.88
N ARG A 51 4.30 -18.20 -5.60
CA ARG A 51 5.76 -18.04 -5.67
C ARG A 51 6.12 -17.09 -6.83
N PRO A 52 7.08 -16.15 -6.66
CA PRO A 52 7.83 -15.87 -5.43
C PRO A 52 6.95 -15.26 -4.34
N SER A 53 7.10 -15.73 -3.09
CA SER A 53 6.24 -15.29 -1.98
C SER A 53 6.60 -13.92 -1.41
N GLU A 54 7.77 -13.43 -1.76
CA GLU A 54 8.34 -12.14 -1.38
C GLU A 54 7.63 -11.00 -2.12
N LEU A 55 7.31 -9.93 -1.40
CA LEU A 55 6.76 -8.71 -1.94
C LEU A 55 7.87 -7.76 -2.39
N LEU A 56 7.62 -7.07 -3.49
CA LEU A 56 8.37 -5.88 -3.86
C LEU A 56 7.98 -4.75 -2.93
N TYR A 57 8.99 -4.06 -2.45
CA TYR A 57 8.87 -3.03 -1.46
C TYR A 57 9.52 -1.75 -1.97
N TYR A 58 8.77 -0.65 -1.87
CA TYR A 58 9.32 0.69 -2.00
C TYR A 58 9.16 1.41 -0.66
N ALA A 59 10.27 1.88 -0.10
CA ALA A 59 10.30 2.87 0.98
C ALA A 59 10.90 4.18 0.45
N GLY A 60 10.02 5.12 0.12
CA GLY A 60 10.44 6.48 -0.18
C GLY A 60 10.47 7.30 1.11
N LYS A 61 11.66 7.67 1.60
CA LYS A 61 11.78 8.79 2.56
C LYS A 61 11.71 10.10 1.79
N ASN A 62 11.00 11.09 2.31
CA ASN A 62 10.70 12.36 1.62
C ASN A 62 10.00 12.12 0.28
N PHE A 63 8.90 11.36 0.32
CA PHE A 63 8.10 11.07 -0.86
C PHE A 63 7.41 12.33 -1.38
N HIS A 64 7.47 12.56 -2.69
CA HIS A 64 6.84 13.71 -3.35
C HIS A 64 6.11 13.23 -4.60
N SER A 65 4.82 13.57 -4.70
CA SER A 65 3.98 13.27 -5.86
C SER A 65 2.80 14.25 -5.88
N GLU A 66 2.30 14.59 -7.07
CA GLU A 66 1.16 15.50 -7.19
C GLU A 66 -0.10 14.90 -6.56
N GLN A 67 -0.26 13.57 -6.62
CA GLN A 67 -1.41 12.82 -6.08
C GLN A 67 -1.59 12.98 -4.57
N ILE A 68 -0.50 13.20 -3.82
CA ILE A 68 -0.56 13.30 -2.36
C ILE A 68 -0.83 14.71 -1.84
N THR A 69 -0.77 15.72 -2.72
CA THR A 69 -0.89 17.15 -2.36
C THR A 69 -2.23 17.48 -1.72
N ASN A 70 -3.30 16.78 -2.10
CA ASN A 70 -4.66 17.04 -1.62
C ASN A 70 -5.01 16.27 -0.34
N LEU A 71 -4.18 15.30 0.09
CA LEU A 71 -4.48 14.42 1.21
C LEU A 71 -4.57 15.11 2.58
N PRO A 72 -3.78 16.15 2.88
CA PRO A 72 -3.96 16.91 4.12
C PRO A 72 -5.37 17.48 4.30
N ASN A 73 -6.05 17.82 3.21
CA ASN A 73 -7.38 18.43 3.23
C ASN A 73 -8.52 17.43 3.47
N LEU A 74 -8.23 16.12 3.43
CA LEU A 74 -9.22 15.10 3.70
C LEU A 74 -9.63 15.11 5.18
N ASN A 75 -10.91 14.82 5.43
CA ASN A 75 -11.40 14.52 6.76
C ASN A 75 -10.77 13.22 7.27
N TYR A 76 -10.65 13.09 8.60
CA TYR A 76 -10.28 11.83 9.23
C TYR A 76 -11.38 10.80 9.01
N GLY A 77 -11.00 9.53 8.89
CA GLY A 77 -11.87 8.43 8.50
C GLY A 77 -11.71 8.04 7.03
N PHE A 78 -12.64 7.22 6.53
CA PHE A 78 -12.60 6.69 5.18
C PHE A 78 -13.19 7.66 4.16
N THR A 79 -12.44 7.93 3.10
CA THR A 79 -12.89 8.69 1.93
C THR A 79 -12.96 7.76 0.72
N LYS A 80 -14.16 7.52 0.20
CA LYS A 80 -14.36 6.73 -1.01
C LYS A 80 -13.77 7.45 -2.23
N ILE A 81 -13.04 6.71 -3.05
CA ILE A 81 -12.48 7.22 -4.31
C ILE A 81 -13.28 6.65 -5.48
N THR A 82 -13.67 7.54 -6.38
CA THR A 82 -14.49 7.28 -7.55
C THR A 82 -13.91 8.03 -8.74
N ARG A 83 -14.59 7.97 -9.90
CA ARG A 83 -14.18 8.77 -11.07
C ARG A 83 -14.20 10.29 -10.83
N ASN A 84 -14.98 10.77 -9.86
CA ASN A 84 -15.15 12.20 -9.59
C ASN A 84 -14.01 12.83 -8.77
N ASN A 85 -13.21 12.01 -8.09
CA ASN A 85 -12.08 12.41 -7.25
C ASN A 85 -10.86 11.52 -7.53
N ARG A 86 -10.63 11.20 -8.81
CA ARG A 86 -9.57 10.28 -9.25
C ARG A 86 -8.16 10.86 -9.06
N GLU A 87 -8.03 12.17 -8.92
CA GLU A 87 -6.77 12.86 -8.72
C GLU A 87 -6.03 12.45 -7.43
N ILE A 88 -6.73 11.88 -6.45
CA ILE A 88 -6.14 11.30 -5.23
C ILE A 88 -5.96 9.78 -5.31
N ALA A 89 -6.35 9.13 -6.41
CA ALA A 89 -6.18 7.69 -6.58
C ALA A 89 -4.72 7.33 -6.87
N LEU A 90 -4.29 6.15 -6.42
CA LEU A 90 -2.96 5.64 -6.73
C LEU A 90 -3.02 4.73 -7.97
N ASP A 91 -2.06 4.94 -8.88
CA ASP A 91 -1.76 4.03 -9.98
C ASP A 91 -0.24 3.99 -10.16
N TYR A 92 0.36 2.83 -9.96
CA TYR A 92 1.81 2.63 -9.97
C TYR A 92 2.38 2.71 -11.39
N ILE A 93 1.56 2.39 -12.42
CA ILE A 93 1.98 2.33 -13.81
C ILE A 93 1.68 3.65 -14.53
N ARG A 94 0.47 4.20 -14.35
CA ARG A 94 -0.01 5.40 -15.07
C ARG A 94 0.17 6.69 -14.29
N GLY A 95 0.24 6.60 -12.96
CA GLY A 95 0.25 7.76 -12.08
C GLY A 95 1.60 8.46 -11.96
N ASN A 96 2.69 7.92 -12.52
CA ASN A 96 4.04 8.44 -12.27
C ASN A 96 4.32 8.60 -10.75
N LEU A 97 3.75 7.68 -9.96
CA LEU A 97 3.74 7.76 -8.50
C LEU A 97 5.11 7.45 -7.90
N LEU A 98 5.80 6.45 -8.45
CA LEU A 98 7.08 5.98 -7.97
C LEU A 98 7.95 5.54 -9.16
N ASP A 99 9.26 5.59 -8.95
CA ASP A 99 10.22 5.00 -9.87
C ASP A 99 10.31 3.49 -9.60
N ARG A 100 9.76 2.67 -10.51
CA ARG A 100 9.71 1.22 -10.34
C ARG A 100 11.10 0.58 -10.23
N CYS A 101 12.14 1.21 -10.78
CA CYS A 101 13.51 0.74 -10.69
C CYS A 101 14.08 0.82 -9.26
N LYS A 102 13.41 1.56 -8.37
CA LYS A 102 13.75 1.65 -6.94
C LYS A 102 13.02 0.64 -6.06
N LEU A 103 12.12 -0.18 -6.63
CA LEU A 103 11.52 -1.30 -5.90
C LEU A 103 12.57 -2.36 -5.60
N VAL A 104 12.62 -2.78 -4.35
CA VAL A 104 13.50 -3.84 -3.88
C VAL A 104 12.67 -5.02 -3.39
N PRO A 105 12.97 -6.26 -3.81
CA PRO A 105 12.35 -7.43 -3.20
C PRO A 105 12.84 -7.52 -1.75
N LEU A 106 11.92 -7.64 -0.81
CA LEU A 106 12.26 -7.88 0.60
C LEU A 106 11.70 -9.25 1.04
N PRO A 107 12.48 -10.01 1.84
CA PRO A 107 11.94 -11.15 2.55
C PRO A 107 10.85 -10.70 3.52
N VAL A 108 9.93 -11.61 3.82
CA VAL A 108 8.87 -11.37 4.83
C VAL A 108 9.49 -11.17 6.21
N THR A 109 10.41 -12.07 6.56
CA THR A 109 11.20 -12.05 7.79
C THR A 109 12.63 -12.53 7.52
N ALA A 110 13.63 -11.88 8.09
CA ALA A 110 15.05 -12.24 7.99
C ALA A 110 15.80 -11.96 9.31
N PRO A 111 16.87 -12.71 9.64
CA PRO A 111 17.69 -12.40 10.81
C PRO A 111 18.46 -11.08 10.61
N GLY A 112 18.36 -10.16 11.56
CA GLY A 112 19.00 -8.84 11.49
C GLY A 112 18.01 -7.75 11.88
N GLU A 113 18.38 -6.49 11.66
CA GLU A 113 17.46 -5.36 11.75
C GLU A 113 17.39 -4.66 10.40
N ASP A 114 16.20 -4.16 10.05
CA ASP A 114 15.93 -3.30 8.90
C ASP A 114 16.21 -3.97 7.53
N ASN A 115 16.13 -5.31 7.49
CA ASN A 115 16.46 -6.12 6.32
C ASN A 115 15.28 -6.94 5.76
N ASP A 116 14.11 -6.84 6.39
CA ASP A 116 12.88 -7.47 5.93
C ASP A 116 11.69 -6.50 5.96
N LEU A 117 10.55 -6.95 5.43
CA LEU A 117 9.34 -6.13 5.35
C LEU A 117 8.75 -5.82 6.74
N GLN A 118 8.82 -6.76 7.68
CA GLN A 118 8.30 -6.60 9.03
C GLN A 118 9.06 -5.49 9.77
N ASP A 119 10.38 -5.48 9.71
CA ASP A 119 11.24 -4.48 10.33
C ASP A 119 10.97 -3.08 9.80
N LYS A 120 10.77 -2.94 8.49
CA LYS A 120 10.43 -1.64 7.88
C LYS A 120 9.12 -1.11 8.45
N PHE A 121 8.05 -1.93 8.47
CA PHE A 121 6.77 -1.54 9.05
C PHE A 121 6.88 -1.23 10.54
N LEU A 122 7.62 -2.03 11.31
CA LEU A 122 7.89 -1.77 12.72
C LEU A 122 8.55 -0.40 12.92
N ASN A 123 9.49 -0.02 12.05
CA ASN A 123 10.15 1.28 12.14
C ASN A 123 9.19 2.45 11.89
N TYR A 124 8.31 2.36 10.89
CA TYR A 124 7.25 3.37 10.69
C TYR A 124 6.27 3.40 11.87
N MET A 125 5.89 2.25 12.40
CA MET A 125 4.97 2.17 13.52
C MET A 125 5.59 2.78 14.80
N LYS A 126 6.88 2.54 15.07
CA LYS A 126 7.59 3.14 16.21
C LYS A 126 7.57 4.68 16.19
N THR A 127 7.62 5.31 15.00
CA THR A 127 7.61 6.77 14.87
C THR A 127 6.21 7.39 14.84
N SER A 128 5.22 6.63 14.36
CA SER A 128 3.84 7.10 14.13
C SER A 128 2.86 6.75 15.26
N ALA A 129 3.04 5.62 15.95
CA ALA A 129 2.12 5.14 16.97
C ALA A 129 2.00 6.14 18.11
N ASN A 130 0.76 6.52 18.44
CA ASN A 130 0.41 7.49 19.46
C ASN A 130 1.07 8.88 19.27
N ASN A 131 1.51 9.18 18.04
CA ASN A 131 2.11 10.47 17.70
C ASN A 131 1.06 11.42 17.09
N PRO A 132 0.57 12.44 17.80
CA PRO A 132 -0.46 13.35 17.30
C PRO A 132 0.02 14.22 16.12
N LYS A 133 1.33 14.25 15.85
CA LYS A 133 1.93 14.98 14.73
C LYS A 133 2.02 14.16 13.44
N VAL A 134 1.77 12.85 13.49
CA VAL A 134 1.84 11.98 12.31
C VAL A 134 0.44 11.55 11.89
N ASP A 135 0.05 11.86 10.66
CA ASP A 135 -1.15 11.29 10.04
C ASP A 135 -0.75 10.08 9.18
N MET A 136 -1.50 9.00 9.26
CA MET A 136 -1.37 7.84 8.37
C MET A 136 -2.48 7.88 7.34
N TYR A 137 -2.14 7.51 6.12
CA TYR A 137 -3.04 7.33 4.99
C TYR A 137 -2.90 5.91 4.47
N ALA A 138 -4.00 5.17 4.36
CA ALA A 138 -3.98 3.83 3.78
C ALA A 138 -4.98 3.74 2.62
N TYR A 139 -4.50 3.23 1.49
CA TYR A 139 -5.26 3.00 0.28
C TYR A 139 -5.56 1.53 0.09
N GLY A 140 -6.78 1.22 -0.32
CA GLY A 140 -7.21 -0.15 -0.59
C GLY A 140 -8.74 -0.26 -0.64
N GLU A 141 -9.24 -1.48 -0.49
CA GLU A 141 -10.68 -1.75 -0.42
C GLU A 141 -11.20 -1.63 1.01
N GLU A 142 -12.31 -0.92 1.20
CA GLU A 142 -13.00 -0.84 2.48
C GLU A 142 -13.58 -2.20 2.89
N ILE A 143 -13.15 -2.68 4.04
CA ILE A 143 -13.71 -3.84 4.76
C ILE A 143 -14.16 -3.37 6.15
N PRO A 144 -15.39 -2.82 6.29
CA PRO A 144 -15.77 -2.14 7.52
C PRO A 144 -15.63 -3.01 8.78
N PRO A 145 -15.01 -2.50 9.86
CA PRO A 145 -14.43 -1.16 10.00
C PRO A 145 -12.92 -1.12 9.66
N GLY A 146 -12.55 -1.09 8.37
CA GLY A 146 -11.14 -1.23 8.00
C GLY A 146 -10.82 -1.14 6.50
N ILE A 147 -9.57 -1.44 6.16
CA ILE A 147 -9.05 -1.52 4.78
C ILE A 147 -8.23 -2.80 4.58
N HIS A 148 -8.37 -3.40 3.40
CA HIS A 148 -7.53 -4.49 2.89
C HIS A 148 -7.01 -4.14 1.48
N ASP A 149 -6.28 -5.05 0.82
CA ASP A 149 -5.75 -4.90 -0.54
C ASP A 149 -4.83 -3.68 -0.69
N VAL A 150 -3.98 -3.50 0.34
CA VAL A 150 -2.99 -2.43 0.46
C VAL A 150 -1.72 -2.75 -0.34
N HIS A 151 -1.88 -3.07 -1.62
CA HIS A 151 -0.79 -3.34 -2.58
C HIS A 151 -1.24 -2.97 -4.00
N MET A 152 -0.35 -3.06 -4.98
CA MET A 152 -0.68 -2.93 -6.40
C MET A 152 -1.83 -3.88 -6.75
N ASN A 153 -2.90 -3.36 -7.35
CA ASN A 153 -4.14 -4.06 -7.66
C ASN A 153 -4.34 -4.13 -9.18
N GLN A 154 -3.26 -4.38 -9.91
CA GLN A 154 -3.26 -4.55 -11.35
C GLN A 154 -2.14 -5.51 -11.79
N GLY A 155 -2.25 -6.06 -12.99
CA GLY A 155 -1.28 -6.97 -13.56
C GLY A 155 -1.27 -8.35 -12.90
N ASN A 156 -2.36 -8.74 -12.24
CA ASN A 156 -2.45 -10.03 -11.56
C ASN A 156 -2.49 -11.21 -12.54
N VAL A 157 -2.05 -12.37 -12.06
CA VAL A 157 -2.02 -13.62 -12.81
C VAL A 157 -3.25 -14.48 -12.56
N GLU A 158 -3.63 -15.27 -13.57
CA GLU A 158 -4.63 -16.35 -13.46
C GLU A 158 -5.94 -15.91 -12.78
N GLN A 159 -6.35 -16.63 -11.73
CA GLN A 159 -7.57 -16.43 -10.97
C GLN A 159 -7.64 -15.08 -10.25
N PHE A 160 -6.53 -14.36 -10.09
CA PHE A 160 -6.47 -13.05 -9.43
C PHE A 160 -6.67 -11.89 -10.40
N ARG A 161 -6.67 -12.14 -11.73
CA ARG A 161 -6.98 -11.13 -12.76
C ARG A 161 -8.32 -10.44 -12.52
N VAL A 162 -9.25 -11.16 -11.89
CA VAL A 162 -10.57 -10.66 -11.52
C VAL A 162 -10.48 -9.41 -10.63
N ASP A 163 -9.44 -9.26 -9.83
CA ASP A 163 -9.27 -8.14 -8.87
C ASP A 163 -8.49 -6.96 -9.46
N ASP A 164 -8.06 -7.04 -10.72
CA ASP A 164 -7.37 -5.95 -11.40
C ASP A 164 -8.29 -4.72 -11.58
N GLY A 165 -7.71 -3.54 -11.36
CA GLY A 165 -8.34 -2.26 -11.67
C GLY A 165 -7.33 -1.12 -11.76
N ILE A 166 -7.42 -0.33 -12.83
CA ILE A 166 -6.60 0.89 -12.97
C ILE A 166 -7.01 1.95 -11.93
N TRP A 167 -6.04 2.69 -11.39
CA TRP A 167 -6.28 3.70 -10.35
C TRP A 167 -6.96 3.16 -9.09
N GLN A 168 -6.65 1.92 -8.73
CA GLN A 168 -7.12 1.26 -7.52
C GLN A 168 -5.97 0.63 -6.74
N ASP A 169 -4.72 1.06 -6.98
CA ASP A 169 -3.56 0.52 -6.29
C ASP A 169 -3.59 0.92 -4.80
N GLY A 170 -3.22 -0.01 -3.94
CA GLY A 170 -3.09 0.22 -2.50
C GLY A 170 -1.76 0.85 -2.11
N GLY A 171 -1.61 1.16 -0.83
CA GLY A 171 -0.38 1.74 -0.30
C GLY A 171 -0.58 2.43 1.04
N VAL A 172 0.52 2.72 1.73
CA VAL A 172 0.51 3.43 3.01
C VAL A 172 1.40 4.65 2.93
N LEU A 173 0.93 5.78 3.46
CA LEU A 173 1.73 6.98 3.61
C LEU A 173 1.66 7.52 5.04
N PHE A 174 2.73 8.20 5.44
CA PHE A 174 2.85 8.90 6.71
C PHE A 174 3.21 10.36 6.45
N HIS A 175 2.42 11.27 7.02
CA HIS A 175 2.66 12.71 6.97
C HIS A 175 3.07 13.24 8.33
N TYR A 176 4.32 13.68 8.44
CA TYR A 176 4.88 14.30 9.64
C TYR A 176 4.59 15.80 9.62
N LYS A 177 3.47 16.20 10.22
CA LYS A 177 2.91 17.57 10.11
C LYS A 177 3.82 18.68 10.64
N ASP A 178 4.76 18.36 11.52
CA ASP A 178 5.71 19.31 12.09
C ASP A 178 6.86 19.67 11.15
N THR A 179 7.19 18.77 10.22
CA THR A 179 8.28 18.95 9.25
C THR A 179 7.81 18.94 7.80
N ASP A 180 6.51 18.73 7.59
CA ASP A 180 5.87 18.51 6.29
C ASP A 180 6.53 17.39 5.47
N LYS A 181 7.14 16.41 6.16
CA LYS A 181 7.77 15.27 5.51
C LYS A 181 6.77 14.16 5.26
N TRP A 182 6.97 13.50 4.13
CA TRP A 182 6.18 12.35 3.72
C TRP A 182 7.05 11.12 3.63
N GLU A 183 6.53 10.01 4.12
CA GLU A 183 7.09 8.68 3.87
C GLU A 183 6.01 7.82 3.24
N ALA A 184 6.39 7.01 2.25
CA ALA A 184 5.46 6.15 1.55
C ALA A 184 5.99 4.72 1.48
N VAL A 185 5.05 3.79 1.67
CA VAL A 185 5.24 2.36 1.54
C VAL A 185 4.30 1.85 0.46
N PHE A 186 4.88 1.36 -0.62
CA PHE A 186 4.17 0.76 -1.74
C PHE A 186 4.61 -0.69 -1.89
N LEU A 187 3.63 -1.57 -2.11
CA LEU A 187 3.81 -3.02 -2.16
C LEU A 187 3.31 -3.53 -3.51
N ALA A 188 4.07 -4.43 -4.13
CA ALA A 188 3.63 -5.15 -5.32
C ALA A 188 4.09 -6.60 -5.25
N PHE A 189 3.32 -7.53 -5.81
CA PHE A 189 3.74 -8.91 -5.89
C PHE A 189 4.73 -9.10 -7.03
N GLN A 190 5.78 -9.91 -6.82
CA GLN A 190 6.74 -10.25 -7.88
C GLN A 190 6.13 -11.02 -9.05
N SER A 191 4.94 -11.60 -8.85
CA SER A 191 4.18 -12.25 -9.92
C SER A 191 3.37 -11.28 -10.77
N GLN A 192 3.26 -10.00 -10.40
CA GLN A 192 2.47 -9.01 -11.13
C GLN A 192 3.25 -8.43 -12.32
N SER A 193 2.57 -8.35 -13.45
CA SER A 193 3.10 -7.69 -14.65
C SER A 193 2.99 -6.18 -14.53
N TRP A 194 4.02 -5.48 -15.02
CA TRP A 194 4.08 -4.01 -15.07
C TRP A 194 3.61 -3.44 -16.40
N CYS A 195 3.11 -4.29 -17.30
CA CYS A 195 2.51 -3.91 -18.57
C CYS A 195 1.02 -4.26 -18.53
N THR A 196 0.15 -3.27 -18.29
CA THR A 196 -1.29 -3.49 -18.15
C THR A 196 -2.12 -2.73 -19.19
N ASP A 197 -3.28 -3.27 -19.57
CA ASP A 197 -4.26 -2.60 -20.44
C ASP A 197 -5.12 -1.58 -19.67
N ASP A 198 -6.11 -0.96 -20.33
CA ASP A 198 -6.98 0.05 -19.71
C ASP A 198 -7.97 -0.51 -18.67
N GLU A 199 -8.01 -1.83 -18.48
CA GLU A 199 -8.73 -2.49 -17.39
C GLU A 199 -7.81 -2.87 -16.23
N GLY A 200 -6.48 -2.78 -16.42
CA GLY A 200 -5.47 -3.15 -15.44
C GLY A 200 -4.96 -4.57 -15.61
N HIS A 201 -5.37 -5.27 -16.66
CA HIS A 201 -4.98 -6.65 -16.91
C HIS A 201 -3.62 -6.72 -17.58
N ALA A 202 -2.81 -7.72 -17.20
CA ALA A 202 -1.51 -7.96 -17.79
C ALA A 202 -1.61 -8.19 -19.32
N THR A 203 -0.87 -7.39 -20.11
CA THR A 203 -0.75 -7.54 -21.57
C THR A 203 0.47 -8.37 -21.97
N LYS A 204 1.42 -8.51 -21.06
CA LYS A 204 2.61 -9.37 -21.17
C LYS A 204 2.79 -10.15 -19.88
N PRO A 205 3.32 -11.38 -19.93
CA PRO A 205 3.67 -12.13 -18.74
C PRO A 205 4.76 -11.40 -17.93
N VAL A 206 4.82 -11.63 -16.61
CA VAL A 206 5.76 -10.93 -15.71
C VAL A 206 7.23 -11.22 -16.06
N GLU A 207 7.49 -12.39 -16.64
CA GLU A 207 8.82 -12.76 -17.15
C GLU A 207 9.31 -11.83 -18.27
N GLU A 208 8.39 -11.24 -19.03
CA GLU A 208 8.68 -10.26 -20.10
C GLU A 208 8.53 -8.81 -19.62
N CYS A 209 7.62 -8.54 -18.68
CA CYS A 209 7.34 -7.20 -18.17
C CYS A 209 7.20 -7.19 -16.64
N ASN A 210 8.33 -7.12 -15.94
CA ASN A 210 8.40 -6.99 -14.48
C ASN A 210 8.79 -5.56 -14.06
N TYR A 211 8.90 -5.33 -12.76
CA TYR A 211 9.27 -4.05 -12.17
C TYR A 211 10.63 -3.50 -12.62
N LYS A 212 11.52 -4.35 -13.16
CA LYS A 212 12.82 -3.97 -13.71
C LYS A 212 12.83 -3.84 -15.23
N SER A 213 11.73 -4.14 -15.91
CA SER A 213 11.66 -3.90 -17.35
C SER A 213 11.87 -2.41 -17.60
N ASP A 214 12.75 -2.07 -18.55
CA ASP A 214 13.15 -0.69 -18.90
C ASP A 214 13.84 0.12 -17.79
N CYS A 215 14.37 -0.56 -16.78
CA CYS A 215 15.52 -0.11 -16.00
C CYS A 215 16.82 -0.52 -16.72
#